data_AF-A0A6J4SZT6-F1
#
_entry.id   AF-A0A6J4SZT6-F1
#
_cell.length_a   1.000
_cell.length_b   1.000
_cell.length_c   1.000
_cell.angle_alpha   90.00
_cell.angle_beta   90.00
_cell.angle_gamma   90.00
#
_symmetry.space_group_name_H-M   'P 1'
#
loop_
_entity.id
_entity.type
_entity.pdbx_description
1 polymer ?
#
loop_
_entity_poly.entity_id
_entity_poly.type
_entity_poly.pdbx_seq_one_letter_code
_entity_poly.pdbx_strand_id
1 'polypeptide(L)'
;MIIPFFQVDAFAPRPLTGNPAAVMPLEEWLPDEQLQAIAAENNLSETAFTVPLEGGDADYHLRWFTPTVEVDMCGHATLAAGHVLLTGDRVRFATRSGVLAVERQGDLLQ
;
A
#
# COMPACT_ATOMS: atom_id res chain seq x y z
N MET A 1 -0.70 -21.07 -1.94
CA MET A 1 0.00 -19.80 -2.20
C MET A 1 0.14 -19.08 -0.86
N ILE A 2 1.29 -18.49 -0.56
CA ILE A 2 1.51 -17.71 0.66
C ILE A 2 1.69 -16.27 0.20
N ILE A 3 0.89 -15.35 0.72
CA ILE A 3 0.97 -13.92 0.40
C ILE A 3 1.31 -13.17 1.70
N PRO A 4 2.37 -12.36 1.72
CA PRO A 4 2.68 -11.52 2.87
C PRO A 4 1.53 -10.54 3.18
N PHE A 5 1.20 -10.40 4.47
CA PHE A 5 0.18 -9.48 4.96
C PHE A 5 0.75 -8.66 6.10
N PHE A 6 0.64 -7.34 5.96
CA PHE A 6 0.99 -6.37 7.00
C PHE A 6 -0.23 -5.51 7.27
N GLN A 7 -0.61 -5.37 8.54
CA GLN A 7 -1.60 -4.37 8.94
C GLN A 7 -0.87 -3.20 9.60
N VAL A 8 -1.09 -2.00 9.06
CA VAL A 8 -0.43 -0.77 9.52
C VAL A 8 -1.49 0.25 9.89
N ASP A 9 -1.35 0.80 11.09
CA ASP A 9 -2.16 1.91 11.60
C ASP A 9 -1.50 3.23 11.15
N ALA A 10 -2.00 3.84 10.08
CA ALA A 10 -1.50 5.12 9.60
C ALA A 10 -1.93 6.28 10.52
N PHE A 11 -1.09 7.32 10.62
CA PHE A 11 -1.29 8.47 11.50
C PHE A 11 -1.48 8.10 12.98
N ALA A 12 -0.86 6.99 13.41
CA ALA A 12 -1.03 6.44 14.75
C ALA A 12 0.24 6.64 15.59
N PRO A 13 0.17 7.30 16.76
CA PRO A 13 1.30 7.38 17.69
C PRO A 13 1.53 6.08 18.48
N ARG A 14 0.57 5.15 18.43
CA ARG A 14 0.60 3.84 19.10
C ARG A 14 -0.35 2.85 18.40
N PRO A 15 -0.17 1.53 18.56
CA PRO A 15 -1.06 0.54 17.95
C PRO A 15 -2.53 0.72 18.34
N LEU A 16 -3.42 0.29 17.44
CA LEU A 16 -4.88 0.31 17.59
C LEU A 16 -5.47 1.73 17.62
N THR A 17 -4.82 2.68 16.98
CA THR A 17 -5.28 4.07 16.80
C THR A 17 -5.05 4.52 15.36
N GLY A 18 -5.52 5.69 14.95
CA GLY A 18 -5.33 6.16 13.57
C GLY A 18 -6.22 5.44 12.58
N ASN A 19 -5.73 5.22 11.35
CA ASN A 19 -6.49 4.59 10.27
C ASN A 19 -5.79 3.30 9.79
N PRO A 20 -6.37 2.11 10.02
CA PRO A 20 -5.76 0.85 9.63
C PRO A 20 -5.85 0.61 8.11
N ALA A 21 -4.75 0.16 7.53
CA ALA A 21 -4.69 -0.36 6.17
C ALA A 21 -3.97 -1.70 6.12
N ALA A 22 -4.42 -2.60 5.26
CA ALA A 22 -3.66 -3.77 4.88
C ALA A 22 -2.66 -3.40 3.78
N VAL A 23 -1.44 -3.93 3.85
CA VAL A 23 -0.41 -3.83 2.82
C VAL A 23 0.03 -5.24 2.46
N MET A 24 -0.09 -5.59 1.19
CA MET A 24 0.19 -6.93 0.69
C MET A 24 1.17 -6.84 -0.48
N PRO A 25 2.49 -6.95 -0.21
CA PRO A 25 3.51 -7.05 -1.26
C PRO A 25 3.38 -8.35 -2.04
N LEU A 26 3.25 -8.24 -3.36
CA LEU A 26 3.14 -9.33 -4.32
C LEU A 26 4.39 -9.37 -5.22
N GLU A 27 4.70 -10.54 -5.77
CA GLU A 27 5.74 -10.69 -6.80
C GLU A 27 5.21 -10.31 -8.19
N GLU A 28 3.93 -10.60 -8.45
CA GLU A 28 3.21 -10.29 -9.69
C GLU A 28 1.74 -9.98 -9.41
N TRP A 29 1.05 -9.37 -10.37
CA TRP A 29 -0.36 -9.05 -10.21
C TRP A 29 -1.25 -10.30 -10.24
N LEU A 30 -2.08 -10.42 -9.21
CA LEU A 30 -3.22 -11.35 -9.24
C LEU A 30 -4.33 -10.80 -10.15
N PRO A 31 -5.25 -11.66 -10.61
CA PRO A 31 -6.47 -11.20 -11.28
C PRO A 31 -7.25 -10.21 -10.41
N ASP A 32 -7.87 -9.21 -11.04
CA ASP A 32 -8.61 -8.14 -10.34
C ASP A 32 -9.70 -8.68 -9.40
N GLU A 33 -10.39 -9.75 -9.80
CA GLU A 33 -11.39 -10.42 -8.97
C GLU A 33 -10.80 -10.99 -7.67
N GLN A 34 -9.55 -11.48 -7.71
CA GLN A 34 -8.87 -12.00 -6.53
C GLN A 34 -8.39 -10.87 -5.63
N LEU A 35 -7.85 -9.78 -6.20
CA LEU A 35 -7.48 -8.59 -5.43
C LEU A 35 -8.69 -8.02 -4.69
N GLN A 36 -9.83 -7.91 -5.39
CA GLN A 36 -11.08 -7.44 -4.80
C GLN A 36 -11.62 -8.40 -3.72
N ALA A 37 -11.58 -9.71 -3.96
CA ALA A 37 -12.01 -10.71 -2.98
C ALA A 37 -11.14 -10.69 -1.71
N ILE A 38 -9.82 -10.54 -1.86
CA ILE A 38 -8.90 -10.39 -0.72
C ILE A 38 -9.20 -9.11 0.06
N ALA A 39 -9.41 -7.98 -0.63
CA ALA A 39 -9.76 -6.73 0.04
C ALA A 39 -11.10 -6.83 0.80
N ALA A 40 -12.07 -7.54 0.23
CA ALA A 40 -13.35 -7.84 0.89
C ALA A 40 -13.16 -8.73 2.14
N GLU A 41 -12.34 -9.77 2.05
CA GLU A 41 -12.02 -10.66 3.17
C GLU A 41 -11.30 -9.94 4.31
N ASN A 42 -10.35 -9.05 3.97
CA ASN A 42 -9.61 -8.25 4.96
C ASN A 42 -10.54 -7.30 5.74
N ASN A 43 -11.62 -6.82 5.10
CA ASN A 43 -12.64 -5.95 5.70
C ASN A 43 -12.07 -4.73 6.46
N LEU A 44 -10.99 -4.15 5.93
CA LEU A 44 -10.45 -2.86 6.37
C LEU A 44 -10.95 -1.75 5.43
N SER A 45 -10.72 -0.49 5.81
CA SER A 45 -11.03 0.66 4.95
C SER A 45 -10.39 0.47 3.56
N GLU A 46 -9.10 0.10 3.54
CA GLU A 46 -8.36 -0.17 2.32
C GLU A 46 -7.34 -1.30 2.48
N THR A 47 -7.16 -2.06 1.40
CA THR A 47 -6.03 -2.97 1.16
C THR A 47 -5.19 -2.40 0.02
N ALA A 48 -3.91 -2.15 0.31
CA ALA A 48 -2.89 -1.75 -0.64
C ALA A 48 -2.13 -2.97 -1.16
N PHE A 49 -2.12 -3.16 -2.47
CA PHE A 49 -1.32 -4.19 -3.13
C PHE A 49 -0.17 -3.55 -3.88
N THR A 50 1.02 -4.14 -3.80
CA THR A 50 2.21 -3.63 -4.48
C THR A 50 2.91 -4.72 -5.27
N VAL A 51 3.46 -4.38 -6.42
CA VAL A 51 4.31 -5.26 -7.24
C VAL A 51 5.62 -4.51 -7.54
N PRO A 52 6.81 -5.11 -7.37
CA PRO A 52 8.08 -4.44 -7.67
C PRO A 52 8.20 -4.09 -9.15
N LEU A 53 8.88 -2.97 -9.44
CA LEU A 53 9.21 -2.54 -10.79
C LEU A 53 10.72 -2.65 -11.04
N GLU A 54 11.09 -3.07 -12.25
CA GLU A 54 12.49 -3.09 -12.68
C GLU A 54 12.88 -1.75 -13.34
N GLY A 55 13.32 -0.81 -12.50
CA GLY A 55 13.86 0.49 -12.93
C GLY A 55 12.82 1.51 -13.41
N GLY A 56 13.32 2.70 -13.78
CA GLY A 56 12.49 3.83 -14.20
C GLY A 56 12.16 4.82 -13.07
N ASP A 57 11.03 5.51 -13.22
CA ASP A 57 10.63 6.63 -12.35
C ASP A 57 9.95 6.19 -11.04
N ALA A 58 9.66 4.90 -10.88
CA ALA A 58 9.03 4.31 -9.70
C ALA A 58 9.71 3.00 -9.30
N ASP A 59 9.55 2.61 -8.03
CA ASP A 59 10.17 1.42 -7.44
C ASP A 59 9.16 0.27 -7.35
N TYR A 60 7.87 0.58 -7.18
CA TYR A 60 6.77 -0.37 -7.16
C TYR A 60 5.57 0.17 -7.92
N HIS A 61 4.70 -0.72 -8.43
CA HIS A 61 3.32 -0.36 -8.64
C HIS A 61 2.53 -0.41 -7.35
N LEU A 62 1.47 0.39 -7.24
CA LEU A 62 0.55 0.40 -6.10
C LEU A 62 -0.90 0.56 -6.56
N ARG A 63 -1.77 -0.30 -6.04
CA ARG A 63 -3.23 -0.26 -6.22
C ARG A 63 -3.92 -0.34 -4.86
N TRP A 64 -5.09 0.28 -4.73
CA TRP A 64 -5.87 0.29 -3.49
C TRP A 64 -7.27 -0.22 -3.73
N PHE A 65 -7.72 -1.08 -2.84
CA PHE A 65 -9.05 -1.64 -2.88
C PHE A 65 -9.73 -1.42 -1.54
N THR A 66 -10.92 -0.86 -1.59
CA THR A 66 -11.91 -1.01 -0.52
C THR A 66 -12.50 -2.42 -0.59
N PRO A 67 -13.32 -2.85 0.39
CA PRO A 67 -14.01 -4.14 0.31
C PRO A 67 -14.92 -4.32 -0.91
N THR A 68 -15.28 -3.24 -1.62
CA THR A 68 -16.26 -3.30 -2.72
C THR A 68 -15.74 -2.79 -4.06
N VAL A 69 -14.67 -1.98 -4.08
CA VAL A 69 -14.16 -1.39 -5.33
C VAL A 69 -12.68 -0.98 -5.23
N GLU A 70 -11.99 -0.99 -6.37
CA GLU A 70 -10.70 -0.31 -6.55
C GLU A 70 -10.87 1.22 -6.54
N VAL A 71 -9.98 1.94 -5.87
CA VAL A 71 -9.99 3.41 -5.83
C VAL A 71 -8.74 3.98 -6.50
N ASP A 72 -8.86 5.16 -7.13
CA ASP A 72 -7.76 5.76 -7.91
C ASP A 72 -6.63 6.34 -7.03
N MET A 73 -6.91 6.66 -5.76
CA MET A 73 -5.93 7.16 -4.79
C MET A 73 -6.40 6.98 -3.35
N CYS A 74 -5.51 6.59 -2.45
CA CYS A 74 -5.74 6.62 -1.01
C CYS A 74 -4.47 7.00 -0.21
N GLY A 75 -4.50 8.14 0.47
CA GLY A 75 -3.31 8.72 1.13
C GLY A 75 -2.77 7.86 2.29
N HIS A 76 -3.62 7.45 3.24
CA HIS A 76 -3.14 6.73 4.42
C HIS A 76 -2.62 5.33 4.08
N ALA A 77 -3.26 4.63 3.12
CA ALA A 77 -2.79 3.35 2.63
C ALA A 77 -1.50 3.47 1.80
N THR A 78 -1.28 4.62 1.16
CA THR A 78 0.02 4.94 0.52
C THR A 78 1.13 5.09 1.57
N LEU A 79 0.87 5.83 2.65
CA LEU A 79 1.84 5.96 3.76
C LEU A 79 2.11 4.61 4.44
N ALA A 80 1.07 3.79 4.61
CA ALA A 80 1.20 2.43 5.12
C ALA A 80 2.09 1.56 4.22
N ALA A 81 1.86 1.59 2.90
CA ALA A 81 2.70 0.88 1.94
C ALA A 81 4.15 1.38 1.96
N GLY A 82 4.33 2.70 2.06
CA GLY A 82 5.63 3.32 2.28
C GLY A 82 6.31 2.79 3.53
N HIS A 83 5.62 2.77 4.67
CA HIS A 83 6.16 2.24 5.93
C HIS A 83 6.69 0.80 5.82
N VAL A 84 6.02 -0.05 5.05
CA VAL A 84 6.42 -1.46 4.86
C VAL A 84 7.59 -1.60 3.88
N LEU A 85 7.63 -0.82 2.81
CA LEU A 85 8.55 -1.03 1.68
C LEU A 85 9.75 -0.08 1.64
N LEU A 86 9.77 0.96 2.49
CA LEU A 86 10.84 1.94 2.50
C LEU A 86 12.19 1.29 2.85
N THR A 87 13.10 1.28 1.88
CA THR A 87 14.50 0.84 2.05
C THR A 87 15.41 2.06 1.95
N GLY A 88 15.48 2.85 3.02
CA GLY A 88 16.22 4.12 3.07
C GLY A 88 15.30 5.30 3.39
N ASP A 89 15.43 6.38 2.63
CA ASP A 89 14.71 7.64 2.88
C ASP A 89 13.54 7.90 1.92
N ARG A 90 13.41 7.14 0.84
CA ARG A 90 12.34 7.33 -0.16
C ARG A 90 11.93 6.04 -0.84
N VAL A 91 10.63 5.94 -1.16
CA VAL A 91 10.05 4.93 -2.07
C VAL A 91 9.04 5.60 -2.99
N ARG A 92 9.01 5.17 -4.25
CA ARG A 92 8.16 5.73 -5.31
C ARG A 92 7.20 4.67 -5.84
N PHE A 93 5.95 5.05 -6.00
CA PHE A 93 4.85 4.20 -6.42
C PHE A 93 4.28 4.67 -7.75
N ALA A 94 4.26 3.82 -8.77
CA ALA A 94 3.50 4.04 -9.98
C ALA A 94 2.03 3.65 -9.74
N THR A 95 1.12 4.61 -9.90
CA THR A 95 -0.31 4.46 -9.60
C THR A 95 -1.16 4.95 -10.77
N ARG A 96 -2.47 4.71 -10.74
CA ARG A 96 -3.43 5.26 -11.73
C ARG A 96 -3.46 6.79 -11.72
N SER A 97 -3.09 7.40 -10.61
CA SER A 97 -3.02 8.86 -10.43
C SER A 97 -1.63 9.45 -10.71
N GLY A 98 -0.73 8.67 -11.32
CA GLY A 98 0.66 9.06 -11.57
C GLY A 98 1.64 8.51 -10.52
N VAL A 99 2.88 9.01 -10.54
CA VAL A 99 3.91 8.61 -9.58
C VAL A 99 3.70 9.35 -8.26
N LEU A 100 3.53 8.59 -7.18
CA LEU A 100 3.54 9.08 -5.80
C LEU A 100 4.87 8.72 -5.14
N ALA A 101 5.30 9.50 -4.16
CA ALA A 101 6.49 9.18 -3.36
C ALA A 101 6.14 9.28 -1.88
N VAL A 102 6.71 8.36 -1.10
CA VAL A 102 6.75 8.46 0.36
C VAL A 102 8.19 8.69 0.77
N GLU A 103 8.43 9.73 1.55
CA GLU A 103 9.74 10.13 2.03
C GLU A 103 9.79 10.15 3.56
N ARG A 104 10.95 9.76 4.11
CA ARG A 104 11.22 9.87 5.55
C ARG A 104 11.74 11.25 5.89
N GLN A 105 11.09 11.91 6.83
CA GLN A 105 11.56 13.14 7.47
C GLN A 105 11.71 12.93 8.98
N GLY A 106 12.92 12.54 9.39
CA GLY A 106 13.18 12.11 10.76
C GLY A 106 12.34 10.87 11.11
N ASP A 107 11.46 11.01 12.10
CA ASP A 107 10.56 9.94 12.54
C ASP A 107 9.22 9.89 11.76
N LEU A 108 8.97 10.86 10.88
CA LEU A 108 7.73 10.97 10.12
C LEU A 108 7.88 10.46 8.68
N LEU A 109 6.76 10.02 8.11
CA LEU A 109 6.61 9.74 6.68
C LEU A 109 5.68 10.79 6.07
N GLN A 110 6.00 11.26 4.86
CA GLN A 110 5.20 12.21 4.08
C GLN A 110 5.08 11.77 2.63
#